data_AF-A0A8T7FXZ9-F1
#
_entry.id   AF-A0A8T7FXZ9-F1
#
_cell.length_a   1.000
_cell.length_b   1.000
_cell.length_c   1.000
_cell.angle_alpha   90.00
_cell.angle_beta   90.00
_cell.angle_gamma   90.00
#
_symmetry.space_group_name_H-M   'P 1'
#
loop_
_entity.id
_entity.type
_entity.pdbx_description
1 polymer ?
#
loop_
_entity_poly.entity_id
_entity_poly.type
_entity_poly.pdbx_seq_one_letter_code
_entity_poly.pdbx_strand_id
1 'polypeptide(L)'
;MPGSPAEKSGLRAHDSIYAVDGEEVRLEEGGDVVLRIRGDAGTTVLLTVQSPGGEKREIEITRTPLTGLGKIKASELPDADIGYILMPTTLPASPVEDITAALETFSQNSGLKGRDIGFAHFQQRDELAHRGNARPLSG
;
A
#
# COMPACT_ATOMS: atom_id res chain seq x y z
N MET A 1 4.18 7.66 5.68
CA MET A 1 4.19 8.29 4.35
C MET A 1 4.16 9.80 4.53
N PRO A 2 5.06 10.55 3.87
CA PRO A 2 5.03 12.01 3.89
C PRO A 2 3.64 12.54 3.50
N GLY A 3 3.10 13.46 4.30
CA GLY A 3 1.78 14.07 4.10
C GLY A 3 0.59 13.23 4.56
N SER A 4 0.81 12.02 5.09
CA SER A 4 -0.28 11.16 5.61
C SER A 4 -0.95 11.76 6.87
N PRO A 5 -2.21 11.36 7.17
CA PRO A 5 -2.87 11.81 8.39
C PRO A 5 -2.10 11.46 9.66
N ALA A 6 -1.49 10.27 9.69
CA ALA A 6 -0.70 9.81 10.83
C ALA A 6 0.57 10.65 11.07
N GLU A 7 1.26 11.06 10.02
CA GLU A 7 2.42 11.96 10.18
C GLU A 7 1.97 13.34 10.69
N LYS A 8 0.85 13.86 10.16
CA LYS A 8 0.28 15.15 10.57
C LYS A 8 -0.22 15.15 12.02
N SER A 9 -0.67 14.02 12.54
CA SER A 9 -1.05 13.86 13.94
C SER A 9 0.15 13.65 14.88
N GLY A 10 1.37 13.59 14.35
CA GLY A 10 2.59 13.41 15.13
C GLY A 10 2.90 11.96 15.50
N LEU A 11 2.28 10.98 14.83
CA LEU A 11 2.70 9.58 14.91
C LEU A 11 4.05 9.41 14.19
N ARG A 12 4.96 8.67 14.83
CA ARG A 12 6.31 8.44 14.29
C ARG A 12 6.54 6.95 14.06
N ALA A 13 7.50 6.64 13.19
CA ALA A 13 7.99 5.29 13.06
C ALA A 13 8.49 4.79 14.43
N HIS A 14 8.24 3.51 14.70
CA HIS A 14 8.54 2.84 15.98
C HIS A 14 7.65 3.23 17.17
N ASP A 15 6.62 4.06 16.98
CA ASP A 15 5.59 4.23 18.00
C ASP A 15 4.80 2.92 18.17
N SER A 16 4.61 2.51 19.43
CA SER A 16 3.80 1.34 19.80
C SER A 16 2.39 1.76 20.16
N ILE A 17 1.38 1.07 19.63
CA ILE A 17 -0.04 1.35 19.89
C ILE A 17 -0.51 0.46 21.05
N TYR A 18 -1.10 1.07 22.08
CA TYR A 18 -1.59 0.41 23.28
C TYR A 18 -3.12 0.37 23.37
N ALA A 19 -3.82 1.32 22.75
CA ALA A 19 -5.27 1.33 22.71
C ALA A 19 -5.77 2.01 21.43
N VAL A 20 -6.98 1.62 21.00
CA VAL A 20 -7.73 2.25 19.90
C VAL A 20 -9.12 2.57 20.44
N ASP A 21 -9.53 3.83 20.35
CA ASP A 21 -10.82 4.34 20.84
C ASP A 21 -11.09 3.96 22.31
N GLY A 22 -10.04 3.97 23.13
CA GLY A 22 -10.10 3.62 24.57
C GLY A 22 -10.03 2.13 24.87
N GLU A 23 -10.10 1.25 23.86
CA GLU A 23 -9.97 -0.20 24.04
C GLU A 23 -8.51 -0.64 23.90
N GLU A 24 -7.96 -1.28 24.93
CA GLU A 24 -6.59 -1.80 24.89
C GLU A 24 -6.38 -2.77 23.73
N VAL A 25 -5.20 -2.68 23.11
CA VAL A 25 -4.75 -3.63 22.10
C VAL A 25 -4.27 -4.87 22.82
N ARG A 26 -4.93 -6.00 22.58
CA ARG A 26 -4.53 -7.28 23.18
C ARG A 26 -3.55 -8.02 22.28
N LEU A 27 -2.69 -8.84 22.88
CA LEU A 27 -1.67 -9.57 22.14
C LEU A 27 -2.30 -10.57 21.15
N GLU A 28 -3.43 -11.16 21.54
CA GLU A 28 -4.22 -12.09 20.73
C GLU A 28 -4.87 -11.44 19.49
N GLU A 29 -5.04 -10.12 19.47
CA GLU A 29 -5.58 -9.43 18.29
C GLU A 29 -4.58 -9.44 17.13
N GLY A 30 -3.27 -9.46 17.42
CA GLY A 30 -2.23 -9.52 16.40
C GLY A 30 -2.44 -8.47 15.28
N GLY A 31 -2.73 -8.94 14.07
CA GLY A 31 -3.01 -8.09 12.90
C GLY A 31 -4.42 -7.50 12.85
N ASP A 32 -5.39 -8.05 13.59
CA ASP A 32 -6.79 -7.64 13.55
C ASP A 32 -6.99 -6.24 14.15
N VAL A 33 -6.07 -5.78 15.00
CA VAL A 33 -6.04 -4.39 15.48
C VAL A 33 -6.03 -3.37 14.34
N VAL A 34 -5.45 -3.74 13.18
CA VAL A 34 -5.43 -2.89 11.99
C VAL A 34 -6.84 -2.60 11.48
N LEU A 35 -7.78 -3.53 11.65
CA LEU A 35 -9.17 -3.34 11.26
C LEU A 35 -9.87 -2.30 12.12
N ARG A 36 -9.53 -2.20 13.42
CA ARG A 36 -10.07 -1.16 14.33
C ARG A 36 -9.53 0.23 14.01
N ILE A 37 -8.26 0.31 13.63
CA ILE A 37 -7.61 1.57 13.24
C ILE A 37 -8.21 2.08 11.92
N ARG A 38 -8.48 1.16 10.99
CA ARG A 38 -9.23 1.44 9.76
C ARG A 38 -10.68 1.80 10.08
N GLY A 39 -11.33 2.47 9.14
CA GLY A 39 -12.71 2.94 9.28
C GLY A 39 -13.04 3.93 8.18
N ASP A 40 -14.27 4.43 8.20
CA ASP A 40 -14.77 5.30 7.15
C ASP A 40 -13.99 6.61 7.07
N ALA A 41 -13.75 7.08 5.84
CA ALA A 41 -13.07 8.34 5.60
C ALA A 41 -13.84 9.51 6.25
N GLY A 42 -13.11 10.43 6.87
CA GLY A 42 -13.66 11.58 7.59
C GLY A 42 -14.01 11.31 9.05
N THR A 43 -14.03 10.05 9.49
CA THR A 43 -14.16 9.73 10.93
C THR A 43 -12.82 9.90 11.66
N THR A 44 -12.86 10.03 12.99
CA THR A 44 -11.66 10.13 13.83
C THR A 44 -11.41 8.81 14.55
N VAL A 45 -10.14 8.48 14.76
CA VAL A 45 -9.69 7.42 15.66
C VAL A 45 -8.79 8.02 16.73
N LEU A 46 -8.99 7.61 17.98
CA LEU A 46 -8.12 7.94 19.10
C LEU A 46 -7.14 6.79 19.33
N LEU A 47 -5.84 7.05 19.25
CA LEU A 47 -4.82 6.05 19.53
C LEU A 47 -4.04 6.42 20.78
N THR A 48 -3.89 5.48 21.70
CA THR A 48 -2.89 5.59 22.78
C THR A 48 -1.59 5.01 22.26
N VAL A 49 -0.54 5.83 22.17
CA VAL A 49 0.75 5.46 21.61
C VAL A 49 1.90 5.77 22.54
N GLN A 50 3.00 5.05 22.40
CA GLN A 50 4.25 5.31 23.11
C GLN A 50 5.42 5.29 22.14
N SER A 51 6.20 6.36 22.12
CA SER A 51 7.48 6.36 21.41
C SER A 51 8.53 5.57 22.21
N PRO A 52 9.57 5.03 21.58
CA PRO A 52 10.64 4.32 22.29
C PRO A 52 11.23 5.16 23.43
N GLY A 53 11.11 4.69 24.67
CA GLY A 53 11.59 5.39 25.87
C GLY A 53 10.80 6.63 26.29
N GLY A 54 9.69 6.95 25.61
CA GLY A 54 8.80 8.06 25.96
C GLY A 54 7.63 7.64 26.85
N GLU A 55 6.81 8.60 27.25
CA GLU A 55 5.54 8.32 27.93
C GLU A 55 4.42 8.00 26.94
N LYS A 56 3.38 7.33 27.44
CA LYS A 56 2.15 7.11 26.66
C LYS A 56 1.45 8.45 26.43
N ARG A 57 0.98 8.65 25.21
CA ARG A 57 0.21 9.83 24.81
C ARG A 57 -0.96 9.41 23.94
N GLU A 58 -2.00 10.21 23.96
CA GLU A 58 -3.13 10.07 23.06
C GLU A 58 -2.92 10.93 21.82
N ILE A 59 -3.28 10.37 20.67
CA ILE A 59 -3.30 11.08 19.40
C ILE A 59 -4.64 10.84 18.71
N GLU A 60 -5.25 11.92 18.24
CA GLU A 60 -6.42 11.83 17.36
C GLU A 60 -5.97 11.88 15.91
N ILE A 61 -6.52 10.98 15.10
CA ILE A 61 -6.23 10.90 13.68
C ILE A 61 -7.54 10.91 12.91
N THR A 62 -7.73 11.89 12.04
CA THR A 62 -8.83 11.88 11.07
C THR A 62 -8.48 10.92 9.93
N ARG A 63 -9.31 9.89 9.74
CA ARG A 63 -9.16 8.89 8.68
C ARG A 63 -9.32 9.56 7.32
N THR A 64 -8.38 9.34 6.42
CA THR A 64 -8.52 9.74 5.01
C THR A 64 -8.52 8.52 4.12
N PRO A 65 -9.12 8.60 2.92
CA PRO A 65 -8.95 7.55 1.93
C PRO A 65 -7.46 7.26 1.73
N LEU A 66 -7.09 5.99 1.69
CA LEU A 66 -5.73 5.58 1.37
C LEU A 66 -5.45 5.94 -0.10
N THR A 67 -4.78 7.05 -0.31
CA THR A 67 -4.32 7.48 -1.64
C THR A 67 -2.88 7.03 -1.83
N GLY A 68 -2.61 6.31 -2.91
CA GLY A 68 -1.25 5.84 -3.24
C GLY A 68 -0.89 4.44 -2.73
N LEU A 69 -1.87 3.60 -2.39
CA LEU A 69 -1.64 2.15 -2.45
C LEU A 69 -1.23 1.82 -3.88
N GLY A 70 -0.34 0.82 -4.06
CA GLY A 70 0.03 0.38 -5.39
C GLY A 70 -1.23 0.21 -6.25
N LYS A 71 -1.20 0.67 -7.49
CA LYS A 71 -2.32 0.41 -8.40
C LYS A 71 -2.20 -1.02 -8.88
N ILE A 72 -3.34 -1.68 -9.07
CA ILE A 72 -3.38 -2.87 -9.90
C ILE A 72 -2.92 -2.45 -11.30
N LYS A 73 -1.89 -3.10 -11.83
CA LYS A 73 -1.35 -2.80 -13.16
C LYS A 73 -1.43 -4.03 -14.03
N ALA A 74 -1.96 -3.85 -15.24
CA ALA A 74 -1.83 -4.80 -16.33
C ALA A 74 -0.57 -4.47 -17.15
N SER A 75 0.24 -5.47 -17.48
CA SER A 75 1.34 -5.35 -18.43
C SER A 75 1.43 -6.60 -19.28
N GLU A 76 1.74 -6.41 -20.56
CA GLU A 76 2.09 -7.50 -21.48
C GLU A 76 3.61 -7.67 -21.48
N LEU A 77 4.07 -8.90 -21.69
CA LEU A 77 5.48 -9.12 -22.02
C LEU A 77 5.70 -8.85 -23.51
N PRO A 78 6.75 -8.09 -23.88
CA PRO A 78 7.19 -8.04 -25.26
C PRO A 78 7.53 -9.46 -25.73
N ASP A 79 7.08 -9.80 -26.94
CA ASP A 79 7.41 -11.07 -27.63
C ASP A 79 6.83 -12.36 -27.00
N ALA A 80 5.84 -12.25 -26.11
CA ALA A 80 5.07 -13.38 -25.60
C ALA A 80 3.57 -13.06 -25.52
N ASP A 81 2.71 -14.04 -25.82
CA ASP A 81 1.25 -13.91 -25.70
C ASP A 81 0.77 -14.03 -24.23
N ILE A 82 1.48 -13.39 -23.29
CA ILE A 82 1.24 -13.50 -21.84
C ILE A 82 1.05 -12.11 -21.22
N GLY A 83 -0.06 -11.95 -20.49
CA GLY A 83 -0.38 -10.77 -19.69
C GLY A 83 -0.19 -11.02 -18.18
N TYR A 84 0.31 -10.02 -17.46
CA TYR A 84 0.50 -10.06 -16.01
C TYR A 84 -0.31 -8.97 -15.31
N ILE A 85 -0.96 -9.35 -14.22
CA ILE A 85 -1.59 -8.41 -13.30
C ILE A 85 -0.72 -8.31 -12.05
N LEU A 86 -0.15 -7.13 -11.85
CA LEU A 86 0.53 -6.79 -10.60
C LEU A 86 -0.51 -6.40 -9.57
N MET A 87 -0.64 -7.21 -8.52
CA MET A 87 -1.47 -6.89 -7.37
C MET A 87 -0.60 -6.45 -6.19
N PRO A 88 -0.83 -5.26 -5.62
CA PRO A 88 -0.14 -4.83 -4.41
C PRO A 88 -0.62 -5.65 -3.22
N THR A 89 0.23 -5.74 -2.20
CA THR A 89 -0.11 -6.41 -0.94
C THR A 89 -1.25 -5.72 -0.18
N THR A 90 -1.36 -4.41 -0.33
CA THR A 90 -2.50 -3.63 0.14
C THR A 90 -3.40 -3.31 -1.03
N LEU A 91 -4.61 -3.87 -1.01
CA LEU A 91 -5.60 -3.66 -2.06
C LEU A 91 -6.30 -2.30 -1.92
N PRO A 92 -6.71 -1.69 -3.04
CA PRO A 92 -7.58 -0.52 -3.05
C PRO A 92 -8.97 -0.87 -2.51
N ALA A 93 -9.80 0.15 -2.26
CA ALA A 93 -11.14 -0.03 -1.71
C ALA A 93 -12.08 -0.83 -2.64
N SER A 94 -11.90 -0.74 -3.96
CA SER A 94 -12.68 -1.44 -4.99
C SER A 94 -11.81 -2.37 -5.83
N PRO A 95 -11.25 -3.46 -5.25
CA PRO A 95 -10.28 -4.29 -5.95
C PRO A 95 -10.87 -5.03 -7.15
N VAL A 96 -12.18 -5.37 -7.12
CA VAL A 96 -12.85 -6.11 -8.20
C VAL A 96 -12.96 -5.26 -9.46
N GLU A 97 -13.33 -3.98 -9.33
CA GLU A 97 -13.42 -3.05 -10.45
C GLU A 97 -12.04 -2.83 -11.08
N ASP A 98 -11.02 -2.62 -10.24
CA ASP A 98 -9.64 -2.43 -10.70
C ASP A 98 -9.06 -3.67 -11.39
N ILE A 99 -9.37 -4.89 -10.91
CA ILE A 99 -9.01 -6.14 -11.58
C ILE A 99 -9.74 -6.26 -12.93
N THR A 100 -11.02 -5.91 -12.96
CA THR A 100 -11.83 -6.00 -14.20
C THR A 100 -11.28 -5.07 -15.27
N ALA A 101 -10.99 -3.82 -14.92
CA ALA A 101 -10.36 -2.86 -15.84
C ALA A 101 -8.97 -3.32 -16.33
N ALA A 102 -8.18 -3.95 -15.45
CA ALA A 102 -6.89 -4.54 -15.82
C ALA A 102 -7.06 -5.71 -16.81
N LEU A 103 -8.09 -6.55 -16.64
CA LEU A 103 -8.40 -7.64 -17.57
C LEU A 103 -8.93 -7.14 -18.92
N GLU A 104 -9.74 -6.08 -18.93
CA GLU A 104 -10.26 -5.47 -20.16
C GLU A 104 -9.14 -4.92 -21.05
N THR A 105 -8.05 -4.42 -20.45
CA THR A 105 -6.86 -3.95 -21.18
C THR A 105 -6.29 -5.05 -22.08
N PHE A 106 -6.28 -6.30 -21.60
CA PHE A 106 -5.82 -7.46 -22.38
C PHE A 106 -6.84 -7.90 -23.43
N SER A 107 -8.14 -7.69 -23.21
CA SER A 107 -9.18 -8.05 -24.19
C SER A 107 -9.18 -7.13 -25.43
N GLN A 108 -8.67 -5.91 -25.30
CA GLN A 108 -8.62 -4.92 -26.39
C GLN A 108 -7.41 -5.12 -27.31
N ASN A 109 -6.34 -5.75 -26.80
CA ASN A 109 -5.17 -6.15 -27.58
C ASN A 109 -5.38 -7.56 -28.17
N SER A 110 -5.71 -7.60 -29.45
CA SER A 110 -6.10 -8.79 -30.22
C SER A 110 -4.97 -9.82 -30.45
N GLY A 111 -3.79 -9.61 -29.85
CA GLY A 111 -2.61 -10.49 -29.96
C GLY A 111 -2.55 -11.61 -28.93
N LEU A 112 -3.18 -11.46 -27.75
CA LEU A 112 -3.11 -12.42 -26.65
C LEU A 112 -3.97 -13.66 -26.93
N LYS A 113 -3.49 -14.57 -27.79
CA LYS A 113 -4.10 -15.87 -28.06
C LYS A 113 -3.70 -16.90 -27.02
N GLY A 114 -4.10 -16.68 -25.77
CA GLY A 114 -3.81 -17.64 -24.70
C GLY A 114 -4.14 -17.06 -23.33
N ARG A 115 -5.02 -17.72 -22.59
CA ARG A 115 -5.54 -17.29 -21.28
C ARG A 115 -4.55 -17.50 -20.13
N ASP A 116 -3.27 -17.25 -20.34
CA ASP A 116 -2.25 -17.37 -19.29
C ASP A 116 -2.09 -16.03 -18.57
N ILE A 117 -2.87 -15.86 -17.50
CA ILE A 117 -2.76 -14.72 -16.58
C ILE A 117 -1.76 -15.13 -15.49
N GLY A 118 -0.55 -14.58 -15.56
CA GLY A 118 0.45 -14.76 -14.51
C GLY A 118 0.21 -13.81 -13.34
N PHE A 119 0.06 -14.35 -12.12
CA PHE A 119 0.02 -13.55 -10.89
C PHE A 119 1.44 -13.38 -10.35
N ALA A 120 1.99 -12.16 -10.45
CA ALA A 120 3.28 -11.83 -9.86
C ALA A 120 3.09 -11.04 -8.56
N HIS A 121 3.52 -11.63 -7.44
CA HIS A 121 3.62 -10.93 -6.15
C HIS A 121 4.98 -10.24 -6.07
N PHE A 122 5.03 -8.93 -6.29
CA PHE A 122 6.27 -8.17 -6.17
C PHE A 122 6.36 -7.57 -4.76
N GLN A 123 7.19 -8.18 -3.90
CA GLN A 123 7.59 -7.51 -2.66
C GLN A 123 8.56 -6.37 -3.02
N GLN A 124 8.17 -5.17 -2.60
CA GLN A 124 8.80 -3.90 -2.86
C GLN A 124 10.33 -3.93 -2.66
N ARG A 125 11.09 -3.88 -3.77
CA ARG A 125 12.48 -3.38 -3.78
C ARG A 125 12.56 -2.25 -4.82
N ASP A 126 12.11 -1.07 -4.43
CA ASP A 126 12.50 0.18 -5.09
C ASP A 126 13.89 0.59 -4.58
N GLU A 127 14.94 -0.03 -5.10
CA GLU A 127 16.30 0.51 -5.09
C GLU A 127 17.00 0.01 -6.34
N LEU A 128 16.89 0.74 -7.47
CA LEU A 128 17.87 0.74 -8.58
C LEU A 128 17.55 1.73 -9.73
N ALA A 129 16.73 2.78 -9.51
CA ALA A 129 16.49 3.81 -10.55
C ALA A 129 17.40 5.06 -10.44
N HIS A 130 18.38 5.09 -9.53
CA HIS A 130 19.27 6.25 -9.33
C HIS A 130 20.78 5.95 -9.42
N ARG A 131 21.19 5.05 -10.31
CA ARG A 131 22.58 4.98 -10.77
C ARG A 131 22.64 4.97 -12.30
N GLY A 132 22.58 6.17 -12.87
CA GLY A 132 22.73 6.41 -14.30
C GLY A 132 23.20 7.83 -14.59
N ASN A 133 24.19 8.33 -13.84
CA ASN A 133 24.95 9.51 -14.26
C ASN A 133 26.44 9.15 -14.26
N ALA A 134 26.92 8.69 -15.41
CA ALA A 134 28.34 8.63 -15.71
C ALA A 134 28.56 9.41 -17.01
N ARG A 135 29.25 10.54 -16.89
CA ARG A 135 29.72 11.39 -18.00
C ARG A 135 30.59 10.56 -18.97
N PRO A 136 30.60 10.87 -20.27
CA PRO A 136 31.61 10.33 -21.17
C PRO A 136 32.98 10.94 -20.82
N LEU A 137 33.98 10.09 -20.63
CA LEU A 137 35.38 10.50 -20.62
C LEU A 137 35.81 10.69 -22.07
N SER A 138 36.28 11.90 -22.35
CA SER A 138 36.92 12.32 -23.60
C SER A 138 38.11 11.42 -23.94
N GLY A 139 38.18 11.00 -25.20
CA GLY A 139 39.35 10.38 -25.83
C GLY A 139 39.46 10.90 -27.26
#